data_AF-W0RHP0-F1
#
_entry.id   AF-W0RHP0-F1
#
_cell.length_a   1.000
_cell.length_b   1.000
_cell.length_c   1.000
_cell.angle_alpha   90.00
_cell.angle_beta   90.00
_cell.angle_gamma   90.00
#
_symmetry.space_group_name_H-M   'P 1'
#
loop_
_entity.id
_entity.type
_entity.pdbx_description
1 polymer ?
#
loop_
_entity_poly.entity_id
_entity_poly.type
_entity_poly.pdbx_seq_one_letter_code
_entity_poly.pdbx_strand_id
1 'polypeptide(L)'
;MALPDGVIALGAGTVLALGAAALVLGPLLRDETDAPRARRPVPSRAREATTGAVDALREIEFDRATGKLSDADYDALKATYTREALAELRARDAAAALGTRAAAAASDDIVERTIRRYRASSAHAAVCPVDGPRPEADAVFCSACGRYLPAVCPRCGAACDQPEQRFCGACGVPLDAAAA
;
A
#
# COMPACT_ATOMS: atom_id res chain seq x y z
N MET A 1 18.83 16.49 -50.24
CA MET A 1 20.08 16.45 -49.46
C MET A 1 20.03 15.17 -48.63
N ALA A 2 20.59 14.08 -49.15
CA ALA A 2 20.58 12.79 -48.46
C ALA A 2 21.59 12.88 -47.29
N LEU A 3 21.09 12.73 -46.07
CA LEU A 3 21.97 12.62 -44.90
C LEU A 3 22.81 11.35 -45.08
N PRO A 4 24.14 11.41 -44.94
CA PRO A 4 24.98 10.23 -45.09
C PRO A 4 24.58 9.19 -44.03
N ASP A 5 24.58 7.91 -44.40
CA ASP A 5 24.09 6.81 -43.55
C ASP A 5 24.69 6.80 -42.14
N GLY A 6 25.92 7.31 -41.99
CA GLY A 6 26.60 7.47 -40.70
C GLY A 6 25.94 8.47 -39.75
N VAL A 7 25.28 9.52 -40.26
CA VAL A 7 24.59 10.53 -39.43
C VAL A 7 23.29 9.95 -38.86
N ILE A 8 22.62 9.06 -39.61
CA ILE A 8 21.43 8.35 -39.15
C ILE A 8 21.81 7.36 -38.04
N ALA A 9 22.88 6.58 -38.24
CA ALA A 9 23.36 5.64 -37.23
C ALA A 9 23.81 6.34 -35.94
N LEU A 10 24.55 7.46 -36.06
CA LEU A 10 25.01 8.24 -34.91
C LEU A 10 23.85 8.93 -34.18
N GLY A 11 22.87 9.47 -34.92
CA GLY A 11 21.65 10.04 -34.35
C GLY A 11 20.83 9.00 -33.58
N ALA A 12 20.60 7.83 -34.18
CA ALA A 12 19.84 6.74 -33.56
C ALA A 12 20.52 6.24 -32.28
N GLY A 13 21.85 6.05 -32.30
CA GLY A 13 22.61 5.65 -31.12
C GLY A 13 22.55 6.67 -29.99
N THR A 14 22.63 7.96 -30.32
CA THR A 14 22.57 9.05 -29.33
C THR A 14 21.20 9.13 -28.66
N VAL A 15 20.11 8.97 -29.42
CA VAL A 15 18.74 8.95 -28.88
C VAL A 15 18.52 7.75 -27.96
N LEU A 16 18.98 6.56 -28.35
CA LEU A 16 18.90 5.36 -27.52
C LEU A 16 19.70 5.50 -26.22
N ALA A 17 20.91 6.05 -26.29
CA ALA A 17 21.74 6.28 -25.11
C ALA A 17 21.09 7.27 -24.12
N LEU A 18 20.53 8.37 -24.62
CA LEU A 18 19.82 9.36 -23.80
C LEU A 18 18.53 8.78 -23.20
N GLY A 19 17.78 7.99 -23.96
CA GLY A 19 16.58 7.31 -23.48
C GLY A 19 16.89 6.29 -22.37
N ALA A 20 17.94 5.49 -22.55
CA ALA A 20 18.41 4.55 -21.52
C ALA A 20 18.89 5.30 -20.27
N ALA A 21 19.67 6.37 -20.43
CA ALA A 21 20.11 7.22 -19.32
C ALA A 21 18.92 7.83 -18.57
N ALA A 22 17.90 8.32 -19.27
CA ALA A 22 16.69 8.86 -18.65
C ALA A 22 15.87 7.78 -17.92
N LEU A 23 15.83 6.55 -18.43
CA LEU A 23 15.19 5.41 -17.76
C LEU A 23 15.91 5.02 -16.46
N VAL A 24 17.25 5.07 -16.46
CA VAL A 24 18.09 4.72 -15.30
C VAL A 24 18.17 5.84 -14.27
N LEU A 25 18.31 7.10 -14.71
CA LEU A 25 18.43 8.28 -13.85
C LEU A 25 17.07 8.85 -13.42
N GLY A 26 16.01 8.57 -14.18
CA GLY A 26 14.63 8.95 -13.86
C GLY A 26 14.20 8.59 -12.44
N PRO A 27 14.39 7.34 -11.95
CA PRO A 27 14.05 6.99 -10.57
C PRO A 27 14.94 7.64 -9.50
N LEU A 28 16.14 8.11 -9.84
CA LEU A 28 17.03 8.84 -8.91
C LEU A 28 16.66 10.33 -8.79
N LEU A 29 16.12 10.91 -9.86
CA LEU A 29 15.73 12.32 -9.94
C LEU A 29 14.26 12.56 -9.55
N ARG A 30 13.44 11.51 -9.58
CA ARG A 30 12.07 11.53 -9.05
C ARG A 30 12.14 11.49 -7.53
N ASP A 31 12.22 12.67 -6.95
CA ASP A 31 12.06 12.87 -5.52
C ASP A 31 10.73 12.24 -5.08
N GLU A 32 10.79 11.43 -4.02
CA GLU A 32 9.70 10.58 -3.56
C GLU A 32 8.55 11.39 -2.96
N THR A 33 7.80 12.10 -3.80
CA THR A 33 6.73 12.99 -3.37
C THR A 33 5.34 12.39 -3.45
N ASP A 34 5.17 11.17 -3.98
CA ASP A 34 3.80 10.62 -4.09
C ASP A 34 3.64 9.09 -3.97
N ALA A 35 4.47 8.45 -3.15
CA ALA A 35 4.10 7.13 -2.63
C ALA A 35 3.65 7.32 -1.17
N PRO A 36 2.43 6.90 -0.76
CA PRO A 36 2.11 6.74 0.64
C PRO A 36 2.83 5.50 1.16
N ARG A 37 4.17 5.56 1.16
CA ARG A 37 4.98 4.72 2.02
C ARG A 37 4.72 5.26 3.41
N ALA A 38 4.23 4.40 4.28
CA ALA A 38 4.45 4.52 5.70
C ALA A 38 5.98 4.53 5.94
N ARG A 39 6.62 5.67 5.67
CA ARG A 39 8.01 5.93 6.00
C ARG A 39 8.03 5.98 7.51
N ARG A 40 8.44 4.87 8.12
CA ARG A 40 9.08 4.92 9.42
C ARG A 40 10.18 5.97 9.30
N PRO A 41 10.12 7.08 10.05
CA PRO A 41 11.14 8.11 9.94
C PRO A 41 12.47 7.45 10.30
N VAL A 42 13.33 7.28 9.31
CA VAL A 42 14.75 7.05 9.56
C VAL A 42 15.25 8.44 9.94
N PRO A 43 15.61 8.70 11.21
CA PRO A 43 16.10 10.00 11.56
C PRO A 43 17.36 10.25 10.74
N SER A 44 17.32 11.36 10.01
CA SER A 44 18.43 11.92 9.26
C SER A 44 19.68 11.99 10.11
N ARG A 45 20.83 11.88 9.44
CA ARG A 45 22.22 11.90 9.95
C ARG A 45 22.60 13.19 10.70
N ALA A 46 21.87 13.53 11.76
CA ALA A 46 22.17 14.54 12.75
C ALA A 46 22.37 13.86 14.11
N ARG A 47 23.07 12.72 14.12
CA ARG A 47 23.72 12.18 15.32
C ARG A 47 25.08 12.87 15.45
N GLU A 48 25.04 14.16 15.74
CA GLU A 48 26.19 14.81 16.34
C GLU A 48 26.26 14.37 17.81
N ALA A 49 27.32 13.63 18.13
CA ALA A 49 27.88 13.49 19.48
C ALA A 49 26.93 13.07 20.63
N THR A 50 26.25 11.94 20.48
CA THR A 50 25.87 11.14 21.67
C THR A 50 26.09 9.67 21.37
N THR A 51 27.26 9.18 21.77
CA THR A 51 27.53 7.76 21.99
C THR A 51 26.41 7.24 22.89
N GLY A 52 25.51 6.40 22.38
CA GLY A 52 24.37 5.92 23.17
C GLY A 52 24.86 5.11 24.37
N ALA A 53 24.05 4.91 25.41
CA ALA A 53 24.49 4.16 26.59
C ALA A 53 24.89 2.70 26.24
N VAL A 54 24.31 2.14 25.17
CA VAL A 54 24.72 0.84 24.60
C VAL A 54 26.13 0.91 23.99
N ASP A 55 26.49 2.03 23.35
CA ASP A 55 27.82 2.21 22.76
C ASP A 55 28.86 2.50 23.86
N ALA A 56 28.47 3.23 24.91
CA ALA A 56 29.30 3.42 26.11
C ALA A 56 29.61 2.08 26.81
N LEU A 57 28.64 1.16 26.90
CA LEU A 57 28.88 -0.20 27.41
C LEU A 57 29.95 -0.96 26.59
N ARG A 58 29.90 -0.84 25.25
CA ARG A 58 30.90 -1.49 24.37
C ARG A 58 32.28 -0.90 24.55
N GLU A 59 32.36 0.41 24.74
CA GLU A 59 33.62 1.13 24.94
C GLU A 59 34.29 0.73 26.27
N ILE A 60 33.54 0.70 27.38
CA ILE A 60 34.12 0.30 28.68
C ILE A 60 34.52 -1.18 28.73
N GLU A 61 33.82 -2.05 27.98
CA GLU A 61 34.20 -3.47 27.85
C GLU A 61 35.51 -3.62 27.09
N PHE A 62 35.70 -2.81 26.05
CA PHE A 62 36.96 -2.74 25.32
C PHE A 62 38.10 -2.19 26.20
N ASP A 63 37.85 -1.14 26.97
CA ASP A 63 38.85 -0.55 27.87
C ASP A 63 39.26 -1.51 28.99
N ARG A 64 38.34 -2.31 29.52
CA ARG A 64 38.68 -3.41 30.45
C ARG A 64 39.54 -4.47 29.76
N ALA A 65 39.16 -4.91 28.56
CA ALA A 65 39.89 -5.94 27.82
C ALA A 65 41.32 -5.51 27.44
N THR A 66 41.52 -4.20 27.23
CA THR A 66 42.85 -3.61 26.96
C THR A 66 43.63 -3.27 28.23
N GLY A 67 43.06 -3.48 29.42
CA GLY A 67 43.71 -3.21 30.71
C GLY A 67 43.78 -1.73 31.08
N LYS A 68 43.03 -0.85 30.40
CA LYS A 68 42.94 0.58 30.74
C LYS A 68 42.06 0.85 31.96
N LEU A 69 41.21 -0.10 32.32
CA LEU A 69 40.25 0.03 33.40
C LEU A 69 40.44 -1.07 34.46
N SER A 70 40.33 -0.70 35.73
CA SER A 70 40.32 -1.66 36.84
C SER A 70 38.96 -2.39 36.92
N ASP A 71 38.93 -3.57 37.54
CA ASP A 71 37.68 -4.32 37.71
C ASP A 71 36.65 -3.55 38.58
N ALA A 72 37.12 -2.81 39.59
CA ALA A 72 36.26 -2.01 40.46
C ALA A 72 35.63 -0.83 39.71
N ASP A 73 36.41 -0.12 38.88
CA ASP A 73 35.90 0.98 38.05
C ASP A 73 34.96 0.46 36.96
N TYR A 74 35.26 -0.72 36.41
CA TYR A 74 34.42 -1.39 35.42
C TYR A 74 33.03 -1.70 35.97
N ASP A 75 32.96 -2.30 37.16
CA ASP A 75 31.68 -2.68 37.76
C ASP A 75 30.79 -1.46 38.04
N ALA A 76 31.37 -0.36 38.50
CA ALA A 76 30.66 0.90 38.74
C ALA A 76 30.13 1.54 37.44
N LEU A 77 30.96 1.62 36.41
CA LEU A 77 30.56 2.17 35.10
C LEU A 77 29.54 1.28 34.40
N LYS A 78 29.74 -0.04 34.43
CA LYS A 78 28.81 -1.02 33.87
C LYS A 78 27.43 -0.90 34.49
N ALA A 79 27.33 -0.79 35.82
CA ALA A 79 26.05 -0.63 36.51
C ALA A 79 25.31 0.63 36.07
N THR A 80 26.04 1.73 35.86
CA THR A 80 25.47 3.01 35.42
C THR A 80 24.97 2.93 33.98
N TYR A 81 25.84 2.58 33.04
CA TYR A 81 25.48 2.53 31.63
C TYR A 81 24.47 1.43 31.30
N THR A 82 24.41 0.34 32.07
CA THR A 82 23.35 -0.67 31.92
C THR A 82 21.96 -0.09 32.24
N ARG A 83 21.84 0.71 33.31
CA ARG A 83 20.57 1.36 33.64
C ARG A 83 20.14 2.34 32.54
N GLU A 84 21.08 3.14 32.07
CA GLU A 84 20.84 4.12 31.00
C GLU A 84 20.49 3.45 29.67
N ALA A 85 21.20 2.38 29.30
CA ALA A 85 20.93 1.60 28.08
C ALA A 85 19.53 0.96 28.12
N LEU A 86 19.13 0.41 29.26
CA LEU A 86 17.79 -0.14 29.43
C LEU A 86 16.71 0.95 29.34
N ALA A 87 16.95 2.13 29.91
CA ALA A 87 16.02 3.25 29.79
C ALA A 87 15.86 3.71 28.34
N GLU A 88 16.98 3.82 27.62
CA GLU A 88 17.00 4.20 26.21
C GLU A 88 16.27 3.17 25.32
N LEU A 89 16.52 1.88 25.51
CA LEU A 89 15.86 0.80 24.76
C LEU A 89 14.35 0.80 25.00
N ARG A 90 13.91 0.92 26.26
CA ARG A 90 12.48 1.02 26.59
C ARG A 90 11.82 2.25 25.98
N ALA A 91 12.50 3.40 25.96
CA ALA A 91 11.99 4.60 25.34
C ALA A 91 11.82 4.43 23.82
N ARG A 92 12.79 3.78 23.15
CA ARG A 92 12.70 3.45 21.73
C ARG A 92 11.55 2.48 21.43
N ASP A 93 11.37 1.45 22.25
CA ASP A 93 10.28 0.48 22.09
C ASP A 93 8.91 1.14 22.32
N ALA A 94 8.80 2.01 23.32
CA ALA A 94 7.57 2.77 23.58
C ALA A 94 7.23 3.72 22.41
N ALA A 95 8.23 4.41 21.86
CA ALA A 95 8.06 5.27 20.69
C ALA A 95 7.65 4.45 19.44
N ALA A 96 8.26 3.27 19.23
CA ALA A 96 7.87 2.37 18.16
C ALA A 96 6.43 1.88 18.31
N ALA A 97 6.02 1.48 19.53
CA ALA A 97 4.66 1.03 19.81
C ALA A 97 3.62 2.15 19.64
N LEU A 98 3.95 3.40 20.01
CA LEU A 98 3.13 4.58 19.72
C LEU A 98 2.97 4.80 18.21
N GLY A 99 4.07 4.68 17.46
CA GLY A 99 4.05 4.76 16.00
C GLY A 99 3.15 3.70 15.36
N THR A 100 3.23 2.44 15.81
CA THR A 100 2.37 1.35 15.32
C THR A 100 0.90 1.60 15.64
N ARG A 101 0.58 2.06 16.85
CA ARG A 101 -0.80 2.38 17.25
C ARG A 101 -1.37 3.54 16.44
N ALA A 102 -0.59 4.59 16.21
CA ALA A 102 -1.00 5.71 15.37
C ALA A 102 -1.23 5.28 13.91
N ALA A 103 -0.37 4.42 13.37
CA ALA A 103 -0.55 3.86 12.03
C ALA A 103 -1.82 3.00 11.92
N ALA A 104 -2.10 2.16 12.92
CA ALA A 104 -3.31 1.35 12.96
C ALA A 104 -4.58 2.22 13.00
N ALA A 105 -4.60 3.27 13.83
CA ALA A 105 -5.72 4.21 13.90
C ALA A 105 -5.92 4.98 12.58
N ALA A 106 -4.84 5.34 11.88
CA ALA A 106 -4.93 5.97 10.56
C ALA A 106 -5.44 5.00 9.49
N SER A 107 -5.06 3.72 9.55
CA SER A 107 -5.57 2.68 8.64
C SER A 107 -7.07 2.45 8.83
N ASP A 108 -7.54 2.42 10.08
CA ASP A 108 -8.98 2.32 10.42
C ASP A 108 -9.76 3.44 9.70
N ASP A 109 -9.43 4.72 9.94
CA ASP A 109 -10.10 5.85 9.27
C ASP A 109 -10.14 5.77 7.72
N ILE A 110 -9.10 5.22 7.09
CA ILE A 110 -9.09 4.98 5.63
C ILE A 110 -10.10 3.89 5.23
N VAL A 111 -10.20 2.80 6.01
CA VAL A 111 -11.16 1.71 5.79
C VAL A 111 -12.59 2.22 5.92
N GLU A 112 -12.94 2.90 7.02
CA GLU A 112 -14.27 3.48 7.25
C GLU A 112 -14.67 4.44 6.11
N ARG A 113 -13.74 5.28 5.65
CA ARG A 113 -13.97 6.20 4.53
C ARG A 113 -14.24 5.46 3.23
N THR A 114 -13.52 4.37 2.98
CA THR A 114 -13.68 3.54 1.78
C THR A 114 -15.04 2.84 1.78
N ILE A 115 -15.46 2.27 2.92
CA ILE A 115 -16.77 1.65 3.08
C ILE A 115 -17.90 2.65 2.82
N ARG A 116 -17.81 3.88 3.36
CA ARG A 116 -18.81 4.93 3.11
C ARG A 116 -18.91 5.28 1.63
N ARG A 117 -17.79 5.41 0.93
CA ARG A 117 -17.77 5.67 -0.52
C ARG A 117 -18.45 4.55 -1.30
N TYR A 118 -18.12 3.29 -1.00
CA TYR A 118 -18.72 2.14 -1.65
C TYR A 118 -20.24 2.07 -1.42
N ARG A 119 -20.71 2.31 -0.19
CA ARG A 119 -22.14 2.34 0.11
C ARG A 119 -22.87 3.49 -0.58
N ALA A 120 -22.24 4.67 -0.64
CA ALA A 120 -22.80 5.83 -1.34
C ALA A 120 -22.90 5.59 -2.86
N SER A 121 -21.87 5.00 -3.48
CA SER A 121 -21.91 4.65 -4.90
C SER A 121 -22.92 3.54 -5.20
N SER A 122 -23.14 2.63 -4.25
CA SER A 122 -24.11 1.54 -4.38
C SER A 122 -25.55 1.94 -4.01
N ALA A 123 -25.83 3.20 -3.66
CA ALA A 123 -27.17 3.62 -3.27
C ALA A 123 -28.21 3.54 -4.41
N HIS A 124 -27.75 3.59 -5.66
CA HIS A 124 -28.58 3.48 -6.87
C HIS A 124 -28.35 2.15 -7.60
N ALA A 125 -27.69 1.19 -6.95
CA ALA A 125 -27.42 -0.14 -7.48
C ALA A 125 -28.69 -0.96 -7.65
N ALA A 126 -28.74 -1.79 -8.69
CA ALA A 126 -29.70 -2.88 -8.75
C ALA A 126 -29.46 -3.85 -7.58
N VAL A 127 -30.53 -4.36 -6.96
CA VAL A 127 -30.44 -5.25 -5.79
C VAL A 127 -30.90 -6.65 -6.18
N CYS A 128 -30.00 -7.62 -6.03
CA CYS A 128 -30.37 -9.02 -6.10
C CYS A 128 -31.06 -9.42 -4.78
N PRO A 129 -32.22 -10.09 -4.81
CA PRO A 129 -32.89 -10.57 -3.61
C PRO A 129 -32.13 -11.68 -2.87
N VAL A 130 -31.15 -12.32 -3.53
CA VAL A 130 -30.34 -13.41 -2.97
C VAL A 130 -28.97 -12.88 -2.51
N ASP A 131 -28.23 -12.22 -3.40
CA ASP A 131 -26.84 -11.80 -3.15
C ASP A 131 -26.68 -10.32 -2.74
N GLY A 132 -27.79 -9.57 -2.67
CA GLY A 132 -27.79 -8.17 -2.28
C GLY A 132 -27.38 -7.20 -3.41
N PRO A 133 -26.94 -5.98 -3.06
CA PRO A 133 -26.71 -4.89 -4.02
C PRO A 133 -25.60 -5.22 -5.02
N ARG A 134 -25.74 -4.75 -6.26
CA ARG A 134 -24.75 -4.86 -7.32
C ARG A 134 -24.03 -3.52 -7.52
N PRO A 135 -22.71 -3.44 -7.25
CA PRO A 135 -21.99 -2.17 -7.34
C PRO A 135 -22.01 -1.55 -8.74
N GLU A 136 -22.24 -2.37 -9.78
CA GLU A 136 -22.43 -1.93 -11.16
C GLU A 136 -23.82 -1.29 -11.31
N ALA A 137 -23.86 0.01 -11.59
CA ALA A 137 -25.12 0.78 -11.67
C ALA A 137 -26.01 0.36 -12.84
N ASP A 138 -25.42 -0.22 -13.88
CA ASP A 138 -26.05 -0.76 -15.08
C ASP A 138 -26.23 -2.28 -15.03
N ALA A 139 -26.15 -2.89 -13.84
CA ALA A 139 -26.34 -4.33 -13.69
C ALA A 139 -27.73 -4.76 -14.17
N VAL A 140 -27.76 -5.51 -15.27
CA VAL A 140 -28.95 -6.19 -15.81
C VAL A 140 -29.09 -7.58 -15.19
N PHE A 141 -27.95 -8.23 -14.91
CA PHE A 141 -27.86 -9.53 -14.26
C PHE A 141 -27.02 -9.43 -12.99
N CYS A 142 -27.28 -10.30 -12.02
CA CYS A 142 -26.46 -10.40 -10.83
C CYS A 142 -25.08 -10.98 -11.19
N SER A 143 -24.00 -10.27 -10.86
CA SER A 143 -22.62 -10.76 -11.05
C SER A 143 -22.23 -11.96 -10.16
N ALA A 144 -23.05 -12.30 -9.15
CA ALA A 144 -22.81 -13.45 -8.27
C ALA A 144 -23.60 -14.71 -8.69
N CYS A 145 -24.94 -14.64 -8.77
CA CYS A 145 -25.78 -15.79 -9.13
C CYS A 145 -26.30 -15.79 -10.59
N GLY A 146 -26.00 -14.78 -11.39
CA GLY A 146 -26.43 -14.69 -12.80
C GLY A 146 -27.93 -14.41 -13.01
N ARG A 147 -28.71 -14.17 -11.96
CA ARG A 147 -30.16 -13.88 -12.06
C ARG A 147 -30.42 -12.55 -12.77
N TYR A 148 -31.46 -12.50 -13.61
CA TYR A 148 -31.95 -11.27 -14.23
C TYR A 148 -32.60 -10.33 -13.20
N LEU A 149 -32.06 -9.12 -13.03
CA LEU A 149 -32.42 -8.20 -11.94
C LEU A 149 -33.77 -7.49 -12.12
N PRO A 150 -34.24 -7.18 -13.34
CA PRO A 150 -35.61 -6.69 -13.53
C PRO A 150 -36.69 -7.72 -13.18
N ALA A 151 -36.33 -9.00 -13.01
CA ALA A 151 -37.19 -10.10 -12.55
C ALA A 151 -38.45 -10.40 -13.40
N VAL A 152 -38.75 -9.63 -14.44
CA VAL A 152 -39.89 -9.84 -15.35
C VAL A 152 -39.45 -9.75 -16.81
N CYS A 153 -40.00 -10.63 -17.65
CA CYS A 153 -39.70 -10.63 -19.06
C CYS A 153 -40.28 -9.39 -19.75
N PRO A 154 -39.47 -8.59 -20.47
CA PRO A 154 -39.92 -7.37 -21.14
C PRO A 154 -40.89 -7.63 -22.30
N ARG A 155 -40.92 -8.84 -22.86
CA ARG A 155 -41.77 -9.20 -24.01
C ARG A 155 -43.13 -9.78 -23.60
N CYS A 156 -43.14 -10.67 -22.62
CA CYS A 156 -44.35 -11.45 -22.26
C CYS A 156 -44.80 -11.28 -20.81
N GLY A 157 -44.04 -10.56 -19.97
CA GLY A 157 -44.39 -10.31 -18.57
C GLY A 157 -44.17 -11.50 -17.61
N ALA A 158 -43.72 -12.65 -18.10
CA ALA A 158 -43.45 -13.81 -17.25
C ALA A 158 -42.31 -13.51 -16.24
N ALA A 159 -42.42 -14.04 -15.02
CA ALA A 159 -41.37 -13.94 -14.02
C ALA A 159 -40.07 -14.61 -14.51
N CYS A 160 -38.94 -13.95 -14.25
CA CYS A 160 -37.59 -14.40 -14.61
C CYS A 160 -36.75 -14.46 -13.32
N ASP A 161 -36.91 -15.54 -12.58
CA ASP A 161 -36.35 -15.72 -11.24
C ASP A 161 -35.32 -16.85 -11.17
N GLN A 162 -34.94 -17.46 -12.30
CA GLN A 162 -33.97 -18.54 -12.28
C GLN A 162 -32.54 -17.98 -12.27
N PRO A 163 -31.60 -18.59 -11.50
CA PRO A 163 -30.19 -18.26 -11.60
C PRO A 163 -29.69 -18.55 -13.02
N GLU A 164 -28.72 -17.76 -13.49
CA GLU A 164 -28.12 -17.88 -14.84
C GLU A 164 -29.11 -17.81 -16.02
N GLN A 165 -30.34 -17.32 -15.78
CA GLN A 165 -31.38 -17.25 -16.80
C GLN A 165 -31.09 -16.15 -17.82
N ARG A 166 -30.59 -16.55 -18.99
CA ARG A 166 -30.35 -15.64 -20.14
C ARG A 166 -31.55 -15.46 -21.06
N PHE A 167 -32.47 -16.43 -21.06
CA PHE A 167 -33.66 -16.45 -21.91
C PHE A 167 -34.92 -16.65 -21.06
N CYS A 168 -36.02 -16.04 -21.46
CA CYS A 168 -37.32 -16.26 -20.83
C CYS A 168 -37.78 -17.71 -21.05
N GLY A 169 -38.06 -18.45 -19.97
CA GLY A 169 -38.55 -19.83 -20.06
C GLY A 169 -39.96 -19.97 -20.67
N ALA A 170 -40.73 -18.89 -20.74
CA ALA A 170 -42.09 -18.89 -21.28
C ALA A 170 -42.15 -18.55 -22.79
N CYS A 171 -41.42 -17.52 -23.24
CA CYS A 171 -41.51 -17.02 -24.62
C CYS A 171 -40.19 -17.10 -25.42
N GLY A 172 -39.11 -17.57 -24.80
CA GLY A 172 -37.80 -17.78 -25.43
C GLY A 172 -37.02 -16.51 -25.80
N VAL A 173 -37.52 -15.31 -25.46
CA VAL A 173 -36.80 -14.06 -25.77
C VAL A 173 -35.51 -13.98 -24.92
N PRO A 174 -34.39 -13.52 -25.49
CA PRO A 174 -33.21 -13.17 -24.71
C PRO A 174 -33.50 -11.98 -23.78
N LEU A 175 -33.01 -12.03 -22.54
CA LEU A 175 -33.31 -11.04 -21.49
C LEU A 175 -32.34 -9.85 -21.49
N ASP A 176 -31.19 -9.98 -22.14
CA ASP A 176 -30.23 -8.89 -22.37
C ASP A 176 -30.71 -7.89 -23.43
N ALA A 177 -31.59 -8.32 -24.34
CA ALA A 177 -32.05 -7.53 -25.48
C ALA A 177 -32.93 -6.31 -25.15
N ALA A 178 -33.42 -6.18 -23.92
CA ALA A 178 -34.20 -5.01 -23.46
C ALA A 178 -33.42 -4.03 -22.57
N ALA A 179 -32.13 -4.30 -22.34
CA ALA A 179 -31.26 -3.46 -21.52
C ALA A 179 -30.34 -2.53 -22.34
N ALA A 180 -30.53 -2.49 -23.67
CA ALA A 180 -29.88 -1.56 -24.59
C ALA A 180 -30.78 -0.37 -24.92
#